data_AF-A0A939W9X4-F1
#
_entry.id   AF-A0A939W9X4-F1
#
_cell.length_a   1.000
_cell.length_b   1.000
_cell.length_c   1.000
_cell.angle_alpha   90.00
_cell.angle_beta   90.00
_cell.angle_gamma   90.00
#
_symmetry.space_group_name_H-M   'P 1'
#
loop_
_entity.id
_entity.type
_entity.pdbx_description
1 polymer ?
#
loop_
_entity_poly.entity_id
_entity_poly.type
_entity_poly.pdbx_seq_one_letter_code
_entity_poly.pdbx_strand_id
1 'polypeptide(L)'
;MDIADAKRKQHKLAVVLQILTVIIAVCLGGLCVWASFIRRSVPFLTSDELWKSLGLSLSQTETLSMSEWELLMKGHRVFTVITVFLSAAILSLFTRVCVQIGRDNSFSEENATYFNLMAALAACCSLLYLVKSILYVGRCFSRGFERAGVILLFIYGSTLAIFLIFAFLCRSLSKLVYNAYEVKHENELTI
;
A
#
# COMPACT_ATOMS: atom_id res chain seq x y z
N MET A 1 -4.74 -38.10 -23.03
CA MET A 1 -4.54 -36.96 -22.11
C MET A 1 -3.73 -37.49 -20.95
N ASP A 2 -2.48 -37.06 -20.84
CA ASP A 2 -1.44 -37.76 -20.09
C ASP A 2 -1.59 -37.55 -18.56
N ILE A 3 -1.48 -38.63 -17.78
CA ILE A 3 -1.69 -38.61 -16.31
C ILE A 3 -0.69 -37.65 -15.64
N ALA A 4 0.50 -37.51 -16.22
CA ALA A 4 1.53 -36.57 -15.79
C ALA A 4 1.10 -35.09 -15.94
N ASP A 5 0.33 -34.77 -16.98
CA ASP A 5 -0.09 -33.40 -17.29
C ASP A 5 -1.28 -32.97 -16.41
N ALA A 6 -2.16 -33.91 -16.07
CA ALA A 6 -3.23 -33.72 -15.09
C ALA A 6 -2.67 -33.45 -13.67
N LYS A 7 -1.66 -34.23 -13.22
CA LYS A 7 -0.98 -34.02 -11.93
C LYS A 7 -0.27 -32.67 -11.86
N ARG A 8 0.37 -32.24 -12.96
CA ARG A 8 1.06 -30.95 -13.04
C ARG A 8 0.08 -29.77 -12.97
N LYS A 9 -1.09 -29.87 -13.63
CA LYS A 9 -2.16 -28.86 -13.50
C LYS A 9 -2.75 -28.81 -12.09
N GLN A 10 -3.01 -29.97 -11.47
CA GLN A 10 -3.50 -30.03 -10.09
C GLN A 10 -2.54 -29.40 -9.08
N HIS A 11 -1.24 -29.68 -9.21
CA HIS A 11 -0.24 -29.08 -8.34
C HIS A 11 -0.15 -27.55 -8.53
N LYS A 12 -0.17 -27.07 -9.77
CA LYS A 12 -0.21 -25.61 -10.05
C LYS A 12 -1.46 -24.97 -9.46
N LEU A 13 -2.62 -25.62 -9.57
CA LEU A 13 -3.88 -25.11 -9.02
C LEU A 13 -3.83 -25.03 -7.48
N ALA A 14 -3.27 -26.07 -6.82
CA ALA A 14 -3.12 -26.11 -5.37
C ALA A 14 -2.19 -25.01 -4.85
N VAL A 15 -1.07 -24.77 -5.55
CA VAL A 15 -0.14 -23.69 -5.19
C VAL A 15 -0.78 -22.31 -5.37
N VAL A 16 -1.51 -22.10 -6.46
CA VAL A 16 -2.27 -20.85 -6.68
C VAL A 16 -3.31 -20.64 -5.58
N LEU A 17 -4.03 -21.69 -5.19
CA LEU A 17 -5.05 -21.62 -4.14
C LEU A 17 -4.44 -21.28 -2.78
N GLN A 18 -3.30 -21.88 -2.42
CA GLN A 18 -2.57 -21.60 -1.17
C GLN A 18 -2.05 -20.17 -1.13
N ILE A 19 -1.51 -19.66 -2.24
CA ILE A 19 -1.08 -18.26 -2.34
C ILE A 19 -2.29 -17.34 -2.16
N LEU A 20 -3.43 -17.67 -2.78
CA LEU A 20 -4.66 -16.89 -2.65
C LEU A 20 -5.17 -16.83 -1.20
N THR A 21 -5.17 -17.95 -0.47
CA THR A 21 -5.59 -17.99 0.94
C THR A 21 -4.65 -17.21 1.85
N VAL A 22 -3.34 -17.26 1.61
CA VAL A 22 -2.37 -16.44 2.36
C VAL A 22 -2.59 -14.96 2.08
N ILE A 23 -2.80 -14.56 0.82
CA ILE A 23 -3.13 -13.17 0.46
C ILE A 23 -4.40 -12.71 1.18
N ILE A 24 -5.48 -13.51 1.13
CA ILE A 24 -6.75 -13.19 1.80
C ILE A 24 -6.56 -13.07 3.32
N ALA A 25 -5.79 -13.97 3.94
CA ALA A 25 -5.53 -13.95 5.38
C ALA A 25 -4.70 -12.73 5.81
N VAL A 26 -3.67 -12.37 5.04
CA VAL A 26 -2.85 -11.17 5.29
C VAL A 26 -3.68 -9.90 5.06
N CYS A 27 -4.53 -9.86 4.04
CA CYS A 27 -5.45 -8.75 3.80
C CYS A 27 -6.46 -8.60 4.95
N LEU A 28 -7.05 -9.70 5.43
CA LEU A 28 -7.99 -9.70 6.57
C LEU A 28 -7.29 -9.27 7.87
N GLY A 29 -6.09 -9.80 8.14
CA GLY A 29 -5.29 -9.42 9.31
C GLY A 29 -4.91 -7.94 9.29
N GLY A 30 -4.44 -7.45 8.15
CA GLY A 30 -4.16 -6.02 7.92
C GLY A 30 -5.40 -5.15 8.11
N LEU A 31 -6.55 -5.58 7.58
CA LEU A 31 -7.84 -4.91 7.78
C LEU A 31 -8.26 -4.86 9.26
N CYS A 32 -8.07 -5.95 10.01
CA CYS A 32 -8.39 -6.02 11.43
C CYS A 32 -7.49 -5.10 12.28
N VAL A 33 -6.17 -5.09 12.02
CA VAL A 33 -5.23 -4.21 12.71
C VAL A 33 -5.52 -2.75 12.38
N TRP A 34 -5.75 -2.44 11.10
CA TRP A 34 -6.09 -1.09 10.66
C TRP A 34 -7.43 -0.62 11.21
N ALA A 35 -8.47 -1.45 11.19
CA ALA A 35 -9.77 -1.14 11.77
C ALA A 35 -9.69 -0.95 13.29
N SER A 36 -8.85 -1.73 13.99
CA SER A 36 -8.64 -1.58 15.43
C SER A 36 -7.88 -0.30 15.76
N PHE A 37 -6.89 0.07 14.94
CA PHE A 37 -6.17 1.32 15.05
C PHE A 37 -7.10 2.52 14.82
N ILE A 38 -7.87 2.53 13.72
CA ILE A 38 -8.89 3.55 13.43
C ILE A 38 -9.89 3.64 14.59
N ARG A 39 -10.43 2.52 15.07
CA ARG A 39 -11.38 2.50 16.19
C ARG A 39 -10.81 3.12 17.46
N ARG A 40 -9.50 3.00 17.69
CA ARG A 40 -8.81 3.61 18.84
C ARG A 40 -8.47 5.08 18.62
N SER A 41 -8.10 5.46 17.40
CA SER A 41 -7.68 6.82 17.04
C SER A 41 -8.86 7.78 16.82
N VAL A 42 -9.99 7.30 16.29
CA VAL A 42 -11.19 8.13 16.04
C VAL A 42 -11.70 8.82 17.30
N PRO A 43 -11.99 8.12 18.43
CA PRO A 43 -12.48 8.78 19.65
C PRO A 43 -11.49 9.79 20.23
N PHE A 44 -10.18 9.54 20.07
CA PHE A 44 -9.11 10.46 20.46
C PHE A 44 -9.11 11.73 19.59
N LEU A 45 -9.20 11.58 18.27
CA LEU A 45 -9.26 12.69 17.30
C LEU A 45 -10.57 13.48 17.37
N THR A 46 -11.66 12.87 17.85
CA THR A 46 -12.95 13.55 18.08
C THR A 46 -13.10 14.13 19.47
N SER A 47 -12.12 13.96 20.38
CA SER A 47 -12.21 14.47 21.75
C SER A 47 -12.07 15.99 21.79
N ASP A 48 -13.01 16.69 22.43
CA ASP A 48 -12.97 18.16 22.55
C ASP A 48 -11.73 18.65 23.31
N GLU A 49 -11.14 17.83 24.17
CA GLU A 49 -9.91 18.10 24.92
C GLU A 49 -8.69 18.31 23.99
N LEU A 50 -8.55 17.50 22.93
CA LEU A 50 -7.47 17.64 21.95
C LEU A 50 -7.60 18.93 21.13
N TRP A 51 -8.84 19.30 20.78
CA TRP A 51 -9.12 20.53 20.04
C TRP A 51 -8.87 21.78 20.89
N LYS A 52 -9.25 21.73 22.18
CA LYS A 52 -8.90 22.76 23.16
C LYS A 52 -7.39 22.87 23.37
N SER A 53 -6.67 21.76 23.46
CA SER A 53 -5.20 21.78 23.65
C SER A 53 -4.46 22.34 22.43
N LEU A 54 -5.02 22.18 21.23
CA LEU A 54 -4.49 22.76 19.98
C LEU A 54 -4.89 24.22 19.77
N GLY A 55 -5.68 24.82 20.66
CA GLY A 55 -6.11 26.22 20.57
C GLY A 55 -7.09 26.51 19.42
N LEU A 56 -7.71 25.48 18.83
CA LEU A 56 -8.64 25.61 17.72
C LEU A 56 -10.09 25.67 18.25
N SER A 57 -10.67 26.88 18.30
CA SER A 57 -12.09 27.07 18.62
C SER A 57 -12.95 26.73 17.40
N LEU A 58 -13.38 25.48 17.32
CA LEU A 58 -14.18 24.98 16.20
C LEU A 58 -15.59 25.59 16.22
N SER A 59 -15.87 26.41 15.21
CA SER A 59 -17.21 26.92 14.92
C SER A 59 -18.13 25.80 14.42
N GLN A 60 -19.41 26.02 14.69
CA GLN A 60 -20.59 25.18 14.53
C GLN A 60 -20.59 24.28 13.27
N THR A 61 -20.92 23.01 13.48
CA THR A 61 -21.08 21.95 12.47
C THR A 61 -22.06 22.33 11.36
N GLU A 62 -21.57 22.88 10.25
CA GLU A 62 -22.29 22.76 9.00
C GLU A 62 -22.20 21.30 8.52
N THR A 63 -23.35 20.68 8.30
CA THR A 63 -23.40 19.36 7.69
C THR A 63 -23.25 19.54 6.19
N LEU A 64 -22.20 18.97 5.59
CA LEU A 64 -22.04 18.92 4.12
C LEU A 64 -23.35 18.42 3.49
N SER A 65 -23.80 19.07 2.42
CA SER A 65 -25.00 18.64 1.70
C SER A 65 -24.80 17.24 1.08
N MET A 66 -25.87 16.46 0.96
CA MET A 66 -25.77 15.06 0.54
C MET A 66 -25.24 14.89 -0.89
N SER A 67 -25.48 15.87 -1.77
CA SER A 67 -24.96 15.90 -3.14
C SER A 67 -23.45 16.17 -3.23
N GLU A 68 -22.91 16.99 -2.32
CA GLU A 68 -21.47 17.24 -2.23
C GLU A 68 -20.72 16.01 -1.70
N TRP A 69 -21.32 15.29 -0.73
CA TRP A 69 -20.81 13.99 -0.30
C TRP A 69 -20.76 12.98 -1.45
N GLU A 70 -21.78 12.91 -2.30
CA GLU A 70 -21.77 12.00 -3.45
C GLU A 70 -20.64 12.30 -4.44
N LEU A 71 -20.40 13.58 -4.76
CA LEU A 71 -19.33 13.97 -5.67
C LEU A 71 -17.94 13.65 -5.08
N LEU A 72 -17.76 13.95 -3.79
CA LEU A 72 -16.54 13.66 -3.05
C LEU A 72 -16.27 12.15 -2.98
N MET A 73 -17.32 11.36 -2.75
CA MET A 73 -17.26 9.90 -2.71
C MET A 73 -17.03 9.28 -4.11
N LYS A 74 -17.57 9.85 -5.18
CA LYS A 74 -17.29 9.40 -6.57
C LYS A 74 -15.82 9.58 -6.91
N GLY A 75 -15.26 10.77 -6.64
CA GLY A 75 -13.83 11.03 -6.82
C GLY A 75 -12.98 10.08 -5.97
N HIS A 76 -13.33 9.90 -4.70
CA HIS A 76 -12.63 9.00 -3.79
C HIS A 76 -12.57 7.56 -4.31
N ARG A 77 -13.68 7.04 -4.87
CA ARG A 77 -13.75 5.69 -5.46
C ARG A 77 -12.76 5.51 -6.61
N VAL A 78 -12.64 6.49 -7.51
CA VAL A 78 -11.70 6.43 -8.64
C VAL A 78 -10.26 6.30 -8.14
N PHE A 79 -9.85 7.13 -7.18
CA PHE A 79 -8.51 7.04 -6.58
C PHE A 79 -8.26 5.67 -5.94
N THR A 80 -9.25 5.14 -5.20
CA THR A 80 -9.13 3.83 -4.56
C THR A 80 -8.98 2.70 -5.59
N VAL A 81 -9.73 2.72 -6.69
CA VAL A 81 -9.61 1.71 -7.75
C VAL A 81 -8.22 1.73 -8.40
N ILE A 82 -7.68 2.92 -8.68
CA ILE A 82 -6.32 3.08 -9.22
C ILE A 82 -5.29 2.52 -8.23
N THR A 83 -5.40 2.85 -6.94
CA THR A 83 -4.50 2.32 -5.91
C THR A 83 -4.57 0.78 -5.83
N VAL A 84 -5.76 0.19 -5.90
CA VAL A 84 -5.93 -1.27 -5.88
C VAL A 84 -5.19 -1.91 -7.05
N PHE A 85 -5.29 -1.33 -8.25
CA PHE A 85 -4.61 -1.84 -9.44
C PHE A 85 -3.08 -1.78 -9.30
N LEU A 86 -2.55 -0.65 -8.80
CA LEU A 86 -1.11 -0.50 -8.54
C LEU A 86 -0.61 -1.48 -7.47
N SER A 87 -1.36 -1.66 -6.39
CA SER A 87 -1.03 -2.64 -5.34
C SER A 87 -1.06 -4.07 -5.85
N ALA A 88 -2.00 -4.41 -6.74
CA ALA A 88 -2.03 -5.72 -7.40
C ALA A 88 -0.81 -5.93 -8.31
N ALA A 89 -0.35 -4.90 -9.01
CA ALA A 89 0.88 -4.95 -9.79
C ALA A 89 2.12 -5.20 -8.91
N ILE A 90 2.22 -4.52 -7.75
CA ILE A 90 3.29 -4.76 -6.76
C ILE A 90 3.26 -6.23 -6.30
N LEU A 91 2.09 -6.78 -5.99
CA LEU A 91 1.93 -8.16 -5.56
C LEU A 91 2.34 -9.16 -6.64
N SER A 92 2.01 -8.87 -7.91
CA SER A 92 2.45 -9.69 -9.04
C SER A 92 3.98 -9.70 -9.18
N LEU A 93 4.66 -8.57 -8.94
CA LEU A 93 6.12 -8.49 -8.98
C LEU A 93 6.75 -9.26 -7.83
N PHE A 94 6.21 -9.10 -6.62
CA PHE A 94 6.68 -9.84 -5.46
C PHE A 94 6.55 -11.36 -5.65
N THR A 95 5.46 -11.81 -6.26
CA THR A 95 5.28 -13.24 -6.59
C THR A 95 6.39 -13.75 -7.52
N ARG A 96 6.85 -12.94 -8.49
CA ARG A 96 7.97 -13.31 -9.36
C ARG A 96 9.27 -13.47 -8.58
N VAL A 97 9.54 -12.55 -7.63
CA VAL A 97 10.70 -12.66 -6.74
C VAL A 97 10.64 -13.94 -5.91
N CYS A 98 9.48 -14.27 -5.33
CA CYS A 98 9.30 -15.53 -4.59
C CYS A 98 9.58 -16.77 -5.45
N VAL A 99 9.14 -16.77 -6.71
CA VAL A 99 9.41 -17.87 -7.66
C VAL A 99 10.90 -18.00 -7.97
N GLN A 100 11.64 -16.89 -8.05
CA GLN A 100 13.09 -16.94 -8.25
C GLN A 100 13.84 -17.46 -7.03
N ILE A 101 13.45 -17.00 -5.83
CA ILE A 101 13.99 -17.51 -4.57
C ILE A 101 13.75 -19.03 -4.44
N GLY A 102 12.55 -19.51 -4.80
CA GLY A 102 12.23 -20.93 -4.80
C GLY A 102 12.95 -21.77 -5.87
N ARG A 103 13.67 -21.13 -6.79
CA ARG A 103 14.55 -21.78 -7.79
C ARG A 103 16.03 -21.62 -7.44
N ASP A 104 16.35 -21.31 -6.19
CA ASP A 104 17.69 -21.01 -5.68
C ASP A 104 18.40 -19.84 -6.41
N ASN A 105 17.61 -18.97 -7.07
CA ASN A 105 18.10 -17.76 -7.74
C ASN A 105 17.71 -16.51 -6.96
N SER A 106 18.08 -16.48 -5.67
CA SER A 106 17.70 -15.40 -4.75
C SER A 106 18.40 -14.07 -5.08
N PHE A 107 19.68 -14.14 -5.49
CA PHE A 107 20.49 -12.97 -5.83
C PHE A 107 20.68 -12.90 -7.35
N SER A 108 19.71 -12.27 -8.01
CA SER A 108 19.68 -12.10 -9.47
C SER A 108 19.45 -10.63 -9.81
N GLU A 109 19.97 -10.22 -10.96
CA GLU A 109 19.70 -8.90 -11.54
C GLU A 109 18.18 -8.68 -11.77
N GLU A 110 17.45 -9.74 -12.12
CA GLU A 110 16.01 -9.72 -12.31
C GLU A 110 15.26 -9.39 -11.01
N ASN A 111 15.64 -10.01 -9.89
CA ASN A 111 15.06 -9.72 -8.57
C ASN A 111 15.36 -8.27 -8.15
N ALA A 112 16.58 -7.78 -8.37
CA ALA A 112 16.93 -6.40 -8.11
C ALA A 112 16.05 -5.43 -8.92
N THR A 113 15.80 -5.76 -10.19
CA THR A 113 14.93 -4.99 -11.09
C THR A 113 13.47 -5.02 -10.62
N TYR A 114 12.95 -6.17 -10.19
CA TYR A 114 11.58 -6.28 -9.67
C TYR A 114 11.40 -5.45 -8.39
N PHE A 115 12.35 -5.49 -7.45
CA PHE A 115 12.32 -4.63 -6.27
C PHE A 115 12.36 -3.15 -6.62
N ASN A 116 13.14 -2.76 -7.63
CA ASN A 116 13.17 -1.37 -8.10
C ASN A 116 11.81 -0.93 -8.67
N LEU A 117 11.18 -1.79 -9.48
CA LEU A 117 9.86 -1.51 -10.05
C LEU A 117 8.78 -1.44 -8.97
N MET A 118 8.83 -2.32 -7.96
CA MET A 118 7.96 -2.25 -6.79
C MET A 118 8.13 -0.93 -6.03
N ALA A 119 9.37 -0.46 -5.87
CA ALA A 119 9.66 0.84 -5.25
C ALA A 119 9.05 2.00 -6.06
N ALA A 120 9.17 1.97 -7.39
CA ALA A 120 8.59 2.98 -8.26
C ALA A 120 7.05 3.00 -8.22
N LEU A 121 6.41 1.83 -8.21
CA LEU A 121 4.95 1.71 -8.08
C LEU A 121 4.47 2.20 -6.70
N ALA A 122 5.19 1.87 -5.63
CA ALA A 122 4.89 2.35 -4.29
C ALA A 122 5.07 3.87 -4.17
N ALA A 123 6.10 4.43 -4.80
CA ALA A 123 6.28 5.88 -4.90
C ALA A 123 5.11 6.54 -5.67
N CYS A 124 4.64 5.93 -6.76
CA CYS A 124 3.45 6.39 -7.48
C CYS A 124 2.19 6.37 -6.60
N CYS A 125 1.98 5.31 -5.81
CA CYS A 125 0.92 5.26 -4.80
C CYS A 125 1.05 6.40 -3.78
N SER A 126 2.26 6.65 -3.26
CA SER A 126 2.49 7.74 -2.30
C SER A 126 2.15 9.12 -2.90
N LEU A 127 2.49 9.34 -4.17
CA LEU A 127 2.16 10.58 -4.89
C LEU A 127 0.64 10.72 -5.08
N LEU A 128 -0.07 9.64 -5.43
CA LEU A 128 -1.53 9.64 -5.52
C LEU A 128 -2.18 10.02 -4.18
N TYR A 129 -1.69 9.48 -3.06
CA TYR A 129 -2.19 9.84 -1.72
C TYR A 129 -1.81 11.27 -1.31
N LEU A 130 -0.69 11.80 -1.79
CA LEU A 130 -0.30 13.19 -1.57
C LEU A 130 -1.29 14.13 -2.29
N VAL A 131 -1.54 13.89 -3.57
CA VAL A 131 -2.52 14.65 -4.37
C VAL A 131 -3.91 14.55 -3.75
N LYS A 132 -4.32 13.35 -3.34
CA LYS A 132 -5.58 13.11 -2.64
C LYS A 132 -5.65 13.92 -1.34
N SER A 133 -4.60 13.90 -0.53
CA SER A 133 -4.53 14.68 0.71
C SER A 133 -4.74 16.17 0.41
N ILE A 134 -3.95 16.75 -0.51
CA ILE A 134 -4.05 18.17 -0.86
C ILE A 134 -5.46 18.55 -1.35
N LEU A 135 -6.06 17.74 -2.23
CA LEU A 135 -7.36 18.05 -2.83
C LEU A 135 -8.53 17.93 -1.83
N TYR A 136 -8.54 16.90 -0.99
CA TYR A 136 -9.67 16.63 -0.09
C TYR A 136 -9.50 17.33 1.25
N VAL A 137 -8.30 17.26 1.86
CA VAL A 137 -8.02 17.98 3.11
C VAL A 137 -8.05 19.49 2.87
N GLY A 138 -7.43 19.96 1.78
CA GLY A 138 -7.47 21.38 1.41
C GLY A 138 -8.89 21.89 1.24
N ARG A 139 -9.77 21.14 0.55
CA ARG A 139 -11.19 21.50 0.44
C ARG A 139 -11.93 21.52 1.78
N CYS A 140 -11.62 20.60 2.69
CA CYS A 140 -12.21 20.61 4.02
C CYS A 140 -11.81 21.86 4.80
N PHE A 141 -10.54 22.24 4.80
CA PHE A 141 -10.08 23.46 5.46
C PHE A 141 -10.64 24.72 4.81
N SER A 142 -10.68 24.82 3.47
CA SER A 142 -11.24 25.98 2.78
C SER A 142 -12.74 26.21 3.03
N ARG A 143 -13.46 25.17 3.45
CA ARG A 143 -14.90 25.24 3.76
C ARG A 143 -15.22 25.22 5.25
N GLY A 144 -14.21 25.35 6.11
CA GLY A 144 -14.40 25.35 7.57
C GLY A 144 -14.67 23.98 8.20
N PHE A 145 -14.53 22.89 7.45
CA PHE A 145 -14.69 21.51 7.97
C PHE A 145 -13.40 20.99 8.61
N GLU A 146 -12.86 21.69 9.60
CA GLU A 146 -11.52 21.41 10.16
C GLU A 146 -11.45 20.02 10.82
N ARG A 147 -12.49 19.59 11.55
CA ARG A 147 -12.56 18.24 12.15
C ARG A 147 -12.44 17.15 11.10
N ALA A 148 -13.21 17.25 10.01
CA ALA A 148 -13.15 16.30 8.92
C ALA A 148 -11.79 16.38 8.20
N GLY A 149 -11.24 17.58 8.01
CA GLY A 149 -9.92 17.80 7.42
C GLY A 149 -8.81 17.09 8.19
N VAL A 150 -8.77 17.21 9.52
CA VAL A 150 -7.77 16.54 10.36
C VAL A 150 -7.91 15.01 10.33
N ILE A 151 -9.13 14.49 10.38
CA ILE A 151 -9.37 13.04 10.27
C ILE A 151 -8.88 12.52 8.90
N LEU A 152 -9.21 13.21 7.81
CA LEU A 152 -8.77 12.85 6.47
C LEU A 152 -7.24 12.96 6.32
N LEU A 153 -6.63 14.00 6.90
CA LEU A 153 -5.18 14.18 6.93
C LEU A 153 -4.50 13.01 7.63
N PHE A 154 -5.03 12.55 8.76
CA PHE A 154 -4.50 11.40 9.49
C PHE A 154 -4.61 10.11 8.67
N ILE A 155 -5.78 9.84 8.06
CA ILE A 155 -6.00 8.62 7.27
C ILE A 155 -5.12 8.61 6.00
N TYR A 156 -5.10 9.70 5.25
CA TYR A 156 -4.33 9.78 4.01
C TYR A 156 -2.83 9.91 4.28
N GLY A 157 -2.45 10.66 5.31
CA GLY A 157 -1.07 10.84 5.74
C GLY A 157 -0.45 9.55 6.25
N SER A 158 -1.15 8.77 7.08
CA SER A 158 -0.67 7.46 7.53
C SER A 158 -0.51 6.48 6.34
N THR A 159 -1.46 6.45 5.42
CA THR A 159 -1.38 5.60 4.22
C THR A 159 -0.20 6.00 3.31
N LEU A 160 0.01 7.30 3.11
CA LEU A 160 1.15 7.85 2.39
C LEU A 160 2.47 7.42 3.02
N ALA A 161 2.59 7.53 4.35
CA ALA A 161 3.79 7.14 5.08
C ALA A 161 4.11 5.65 4.90
N ILE A 162 3.10 4.78 4.95
CA ILE A 162 3.26 3.34 4.71
C ILE A 162 3.84 3.08 3.31
N PHE A 163 3.30 3.71 2.26
CA PHE A 163 3.81 3.54 0.91
C PHE A 163 5.24 4.08 0.74
N LEU A 164 5.58 5.20 1.38
CA LEU A 164 6.94 5.74 1.36
C LEU A 164 7.95 4.80 2.04
N ILE A 165 7.61 4.29 3.23
CA ILE A 165 8.44 3.32 3.94
C ILE A 165 8.63 2.08 3.08
N PHE A 166 7.54 1.55 2.50
CA PHE A 166 7.61 0.39 1.63
C PHE A 166 8.46 0.64 0.37
N ALA A 167 8.34 1.81 -0.26
CA ALA A 167 9.19 2.20 -1.39
C ALA A 167 10.67 2.26 -1.02
N PHE A 168 10.99 2.84 0.14
CA PHE A 168 12.35 2.92 0.67
C PHE A 168 12.93 1.52 0.94
N LEU A 169 12.15 0.63 1.54
CA LEU A 169 12.55 -0.76 1.77
C LEU A 169 12.80 -1.49 0.45
N CYS A 170 11.90 -1.39 -0.52
CA CYS A 170 12.08 -2.01 -1.84
C CYS A 170 13.32 -1.48 -2.57
N ARG A 171 13.58 -0.17 -2.50
CA ARG A 171 14.77 0.43 -3.10
C ARG A 171 16.06 -0.04 -2.42
N SER A 172 16.03 -0.20 -1.10
CA SER A 172 17.16 -0.73 -0.32
C SER A 172 17.42 -2.20 -0.66
N LEU A 173 16.36 -3.02 -0.73
CA LEU A 173 16.43 -4.42 -1.13
C LEU A 173 16.95 -4.59 -2.56
N SER A 174 16.49 -3.74 -3.49
CA SER A 174 17.00 -3.73 -4.87
C SER A 174 18.52 -3.58 -4.93
N LYS A 175 19.08 -2.60 -4.19
CA LYS A 175 20.53 -2.40 -4.10
C LYS A 175 21.25 -3.57 -3.44
N LEU A 176 20.68 -4.11 -2.36
CA LEU A 176 21.30 -5.21 -1.63
C LEU A 176 21.35 -6.49 -2.48
N VAL A 177 20.26 -6.79 -3.20
CA VAL A 177 20.20 -7.93 -4.14
C VAL A 177 21.16 -7.74 -5.30
N TYR A 178 21.25 -6.53 -5.86
CA TYR A 178 22.18 -6.23 -6.95
C TYR A 178 23.64 -6.39 -6.52
N ASN A 179 24.02 -5.82 -5.36
CA ASN A 179 25.38 -5.96 -4.84
C ASN A 179 25.74 -7.42 -4.53
N ALA A 180 24.80 -8.19 -3.97
CA ALA A 180 25.01 -9.61 -3.71
C ALA A 180 25.15 -10.42 -5.02
N TYR A 181 24.44 -10.02 -6.07
CA TYR A 181 24.59 -10.59 -7.41
C TYR A 181 25.98 -10.30 -7.99
N GLU A 182 26.47 -9.06 -7.91
CA GLU A 182 27.81 -8.69 -8.40
C GLU A 182 28.91 -9.50 -7.70
N VAL A 183 28.89 -9.58 -6.36
CA VAL A 183 29.88 -10.35 -5.59
C VAL A 183 29.85 -11.84 -5.96
N LYS A 184 28.66 -12.40 -6.17
CA LYS A 184 28.52 -13.80 -6.63
C LYS A 184 29.12 -13.98 -8.02
N HIS A 185 28.85 -13.04 -8.92
CA HIS A 185 29.32 -13.10 -10.31
C HIS A 185 30.84 -12.96 -10.42
N GLU A 186 31.45 -12.05 -9.65
CA GLU A 186 32.90 -11.89 -9.58
C GLU A 186 33.61 -13.15 -9.08
N ASN A 187 33.05 -13.82 -8.05
CA ASN A 187 33.60 -15.08 -7.55
C ASN A 187 33.50 -16.21 -8.58
N GLU A 188 32.42 -16.27 -9.38
CA GLU A 188 32.27 -17.25 -10.47
C GLU A 188 33.21 -17.00 -11.65
N LEU A 189 33.66 -15.76 -11.87
CA LEU A 189 34.64 -15.39 -12.90
C LEU A 189 36.10 -15.69 -12.51
N THR A 190 36.38 -15.84 -11.21
CA THR A 190 37.74 -16.02 -10.68
C THR A 190 38.13 -17.48 -10.48
N ILE A 191 37.16 -18.40 -10.53
CA ILE A 191 37.34 -19.85 -10.41
C ILE A 191 37.34 -20.49 -11.81
#